data_AF-A0A6H9HIE1-F1
#
_entry.id   AF-A0A6H9HIE1-F1
#
_cell.length_a   1.000
_cell.length_b   1.000
_cell.length_c   1.000
_cell.angle_alpha   90.00
_cell.angle_beta   90.00
_cell.angle_gamma   90.00
#
_symmetry.space_group_name_H-M   'P 1'
#
loop_
_entity.id
_entity.type
_entity.pdbx_description
1 polymer ?
#
loop_
_entity_poly.entity_id
_entity_poly.type
_entity_poly.pdbx_seq_one_letter_code
_entity_poly.pdbx_strand_id
1 'polypeptide(L)'
;MTDIDMDKLAKQLSSAKMPNGRAMSSGEMIAAMNSAANAILAMAENADAWDWLSQHCQLELSFAGWDDENAWQVHAVHGGRNDREWTLVGEGETALAAVIAARRALGKDKA
;
A
#
# COMPACT_ATOMS: atom_id res chain seq x y z
N MET A 1 -16.53 -10.70 0.58
CA MET A 1 -15.77 -11.32 -0.53
C MET A 1 -16.48 -10.91 -1.80
N THR A 2 -16.03 -9.81 -2.41
CA THR A 2 -16.59 -9.33 -3.68
C THR A 2 -16.01 -10.16 -4.81
N ASP A 3 -16.77 -11.13 -5.30
CA ASP A 3 -16.50 -11.75 -6.59
C ASP A 3 -16.65 -10.67 -7.66
N ILE A 4 -15.51 -10.10 -8.05
CA ILE A 4 -15.44 -9.26 -9.21
C ILE A 4 -15.55 -10.21 -10.40
N ASP A 5 -16.75 -10.28 -10.97
CA ASP A 5 -17.06 -11.05 -12.17
C ASP A 5 -16.09 -10.65 -13.30
N MET A 6 -15.14 -11.53 -13.58
CA MET A 6 -14.08 -11.31 -14.56
C MET A 6 -14.63 -11.16 -15.98
N ASP A 7 -15.78 -11.79 -16.29
CA ASP A 7 -16.46 -11.64 -17.57
C ASP A 7 -17.08 -10.24 -17.71
N LYS A 8 -17.64 -9.72 -16.62
CA LYS A 8 -18.17 -8.35 -16.57
C LYS A 8 -17.05 -7.32 -16.74
N LEU A 9 -15.90 -7.54 -16.11
CA LEU A 9 -14.75 -6.65 -16.19
C LEU A 9 -14.11 -6.67 -17.60
N ALA A 10 -13.99 -7.85 -18.20
CA ALA A 10 -13.52 -8.01 -19.58
C ALA A 10 -14.46 -7.31 -20.59
N LYS A 11 -15.78 -7.37 -20.38
CA LYS A 11 -16.77 -6.70 -21.22
C LYS A 11 -16.75 -5.17 -21.09
N GLN A 12 -16.49 -4.67 -19.88
CA GLN A 12 -16.32 -3.23 -19.66
C GLN A 12 -15.01 -2.70 -20.28
N LEU A 13 -13.92 -3.46 -20.21
CA LEU A 13 -12.66 -3.10 -20.87
C LEU A 13 -12.77 -3.12 -22.40
N SER A 14 -13.44 -4.13 -22.98
CA SER A 14 -13.59 -4.23 -24.44
C SER A 14 -14.48 -3.14 -25.03
N SER A 15 -15.36 -2.55 -24.21
CA SER A 15 -16.23 -1.43 -24.59
C SER A 15 -15.65 -0.06 -24.26
N ALA A 16 -14.48 -0.01 -23.59
CA ALA A 16 -13.84 1.22 -23.17
C ALA A 16 -13.34 1.99 -24.40
N LYS A 17 -13.96 3.14 -24.67
CA LYS A 17 -13.48 4.10 -25.66
C LYS A 17 -12.47 5.04 -25.01
N MET A 18 -11.53 5.52 -25.80
CA MET A 18 -10.68 6.64 -25.40
C MET A 18 -11.56 7.86 -25.05
N PRO A 19 -11.09 8.81 -24.21
CA PRO A 19 -11.86 10.01 -23.84
C PRO A 19 -12.35 10.84 -25.04
N ASN A 20 -11.67 10.69 -26.19
CA ASN A 20 -12.00 11.32 -27.47
C ASN A 20 -12.96 10.51 -28.36
N GLY A 21 -13.54 9.41 -27.87
CA GLY A 21 -14.50 8.57 -28.58
C GLY A 21 -13.93 7.60 -29.62
N ARG A 22 -12.60 7.60 -29.83
CA ARG A 22 -11.94 6.67 -30.76
C ARG A 22 -11.92 5.24 -30.21
N ALA A 23 -12.04 4.27 -31.10
CA ALA A 23 -11.76 2.87 -30.79
C ALA A 23 -10.28 2.71 -30.41
N MET A 24 -10.01 2.00 -29.32
CA MET A 24 -8.67 1.71 -28.86
C MET A 24 -8.01 0.68 -29.79
N SER A 25 -6.79 0.91 -30.24
CA SER A 25 -6.03 -0.10 -30.98
C SER A 25 -5.61 -1.26 -30.07
N SER A 26 -5.28 -2.42 -30.64
CA SER A 26 -4.85 -3.58 -29.85
C SER A 26 -3.62 -3.30 -28.98
N GLY A 27 -2.68 -2.47 -29.44
CA GLY A 27 -1.51 -2.07 -28.66
C GLY A 27 -1.87 -1.16 -27.47
N GLU A 28 -2.77 -0.21 -27.68
CA GLU A 28 -3.28 0.67 -26.62
C GLU A 28 -4.10 -0.11 -25.58
N MET A 29 -4.87 -1.12 -26.01
CA MET A 29 -5.63 -2.00 -25.11
C MET A 29 -4.71 -2.83 -24.22
N ILE A 30 -3.64 -3.41 -24.78
CA ILE A 30 -2.64 -4.16 -24.00
C ILE A 30 -1.94 -3.24 -23.00
N ALA A 31 -1.57 -2.02 -23.40
CA ALA A 31 -0.94 -1.05 -22.50
C ALA A 31 -1.88 -0.65 -21.35
N ALA A 32 -3.17 -0.41 -21.64
CA ALA A 32 -4.17 -0.11 -20.63
C ALA A 32 -4.41 -1.30 -19.67
N MET A 33 -4.46 -2.52 -20.18
CA MET A 33 -4.57 -3.74 -19.36
C MET A 33 -3.37 -3.91 -18.43
N ASN A 34 -2.15 -3.74 -18.93
CA ASN A 34 -0.94 -3.82 -18.12
C ASN A 34 -0.89 -2.72 -17.04
N SER A 35 -1.30 -1.50 -17.39
CA SER A 35 -1.41 -0.40 -16.43
C SER A 35 -2.45 -0.69 -15.34
N ALA A 36 -3.62 -1.23 -15.71
CA ALA A 36 -4.66 -1.64 -14.76
C ALA A 36 -4.20 -2.80 -13.87
N ALA A 37 -3.53 -3.80 -14.43
CA ALA A 37 -2.96 -4.91 -13.67
C ALA A 37 -1.93 -4.42 -12.63
N ASN A 38 -1.04 -3.50 -13.03
CA ASN A 38 -0.09 -2.88 -12.11
C ASN A 38 -0.78 -2.06 -11.01
N ALA A 39 -1.86 -1.36 -11.34
CA ALA A 39 -2.66 -0.64 -10.34
C ALA A 39 -3.34 -1.60 -9.35
N ILE A 40 -3.92 -2.71 -9.82
CA ILE A 40 -4.52 -3.75 -8.97
C ILE A 40 -3.46 -4.39 -8.06
N LEU A 41 -2.28 -4.72 -8.61
CA LEU A 41 -1.17 -5.24 -7.82
C LEU A 41 -0.74 -4.26 -6.73
N ALA A 42 -0.55 -2.98 -7.08
CA ALA A 42 -0.22 -1.94 -6.10
C ALA A 42 -1.32 -1.78 -5.03
N MET A 43 -2.60 -1.85 -5.41
CA MET A 43 -3.72 -1.81 -4.46
C MET A 43 -3.72 -3.03 -3.52
N ALA A 44 -3.41 -4.22 -4.04
CA ALA A 44 -3.32 -5.45 -3.25
C ALA A 44 -2.14 -5.41 -2.27
N GLU A 45 -0.97 -4.96 -2.71
CA GLU A 45 0.21 -4.76 -1.85
C GLU A 45 -0.08 -3.74 -0.74
N ASN A 46 -0.82 -2.67 -1.04
CA ASN A 46 -1.26 -1.69 -0.06
C ASN A 46 -2.16 -2.32 1.00
N ALA A 47 -3.15 -3.12 0.58
CA ALA A 47 -4.08 -3.79 1.49
C ALA A 47 -3.35 -4.74 2.45
N ASP A 48 -2.41 -5.53 1.93
CA ASP A 48 -1.61 -6.47 2.74
C ASP A 48 -0.71 -5.74 3.76
N ALA A 49 -0.15 -4.58 3.42
CA ALA A 49 0.63 -3.78 4.36
C ALA A 49 -0.21 -3.24 5.53
N TRP A 50 -1.44 -2.78 5.26
CA TRP A 50 -2.35 -2.28 6.28
C TRP A 50 -2.92 -3.41 7.14
N ASP A 51 -3.27 -4.53 6.54
CA ASP A 51 -3.69 -5.73 7.27
C ASP A 51 -2.57 -6.22 8.20
N TRP A 52 -1.32 -6.25 7.73
CA TRP A 52 -0.17 -6.56 8.56
C TRP A 52 -0.04 -5.62 9.76
N LEU A 53 -0.10 -4.29 9.54
CA LEU A 53 0.00 -3.32 10.64
C LEU A 53 -1.13 -3.51 11.66
N SER A 54 -2.36 -3.75 11.18
CA SER A 54 -3.54 -3.94 12.04
C SER A 54 -3.42 -5.16 12.98
N GLN A 55 -2.63 -6.17 12.59
CA GLN A 55 -2.38 -7.37 13.38
C GLN A 55 -1.27 -7.18 14.43
N HIS A 56 -0.51 -6.09 14.37
CA HIS A 56 0.60 -5.80 15.28
C HIS A 56 0.25 -4.62 16.18
N CYS A 57 -0.58 -4.88 17.21
CA CYS A 57 -1.10 -3.85 18.11
C CYS A 57 -0.04 -3.10 18.94
N GLN A 58 1.18 -3.63 19.01
CA GLN A 58 2.35 -2.96 19.59
C GLN A 58 3.05 -1.99 18.63
N LEU A 59 2.58 -1.84 17.39
CA LEU A 59 3.13 -0.88 16.43
C LEU A 59 2.22 0.34 16.32
N GLU A 60 2.81 1.53 16.38
CA GLU A 60 2.12 2.80 16.20
C GLU A 60 2.71 3.53 14.99
N LEU A 61 1.82 3.94 14.07
CA LEU A 61 2.17 4.81 12.94
C LEU A 61 1.99 6.27 13.37
N SER A 62 3.00 7.09 13.11
CA SER A 62 3.04 8.51 13.46
C SER A 62 3.65 9.33 12.33
N PHE A 63 3.36 10.62 12.30
CA PHE A 63 3.98 11.57 11.40
C PHE A 63 4.88 12.51 12.21
N ALA A 64 6.19 12.45 11.97
CA ALA A 64 7.14 13.39 12.53
C ALA A 64 7.24 14.58 11.57
N GLY A 65 6.68 15.72 12.00
CA GLY A 65 6.61 16.95 11.22
C GLY A 65 7.28 18.14 11.89
N TRP A 66 8.32 17.90 12.69
CA TRP A 66 9.07 18.94 13.39
C TRP A 66 10.50 18.96 12.86
N ASP A 67 11.01 20.16 12.53
CA ASP A 67 12.40 20.43 12.10
C ASP A 67 12.81 19.90 10.70
N ASP A 68 12.15 20.40 9.65
CA ASP A 68 12.46 20.21 8.21
C ASP A 68 12.48 18.75 7.67
N GLU A 69 12.47 17.74 8.55
CA GLU A 69 12.41 16.33 8.22
C GLU A 69 10.97 15.80 8.40
N ASN A 70 10.16 15.97 7.36
CA ASN A 70 8.79 15.46 7.31
C ASN A 70 8.80 13.98 6.91
N ALA A 71 8.68 13.08 7.88
CA ALA A 71 8.65 11.64 7.63
C ALA A 71 7.51 10.93 8.36
N TRP A 72 6.92 9.94 7.68
CA TRP A 72 6.10 8.94 8.34
C TRP A 72 6.99 7.93 9.03
N GLN A 73 6.61 7.54 10.25
CA GLN A 73 7.40 6.67 11.11
C GLN A 73 6.51 5.62 11.77
N VAL A 74 6.99 4.39 11.82
CA VAL A 74 6.39 3.28 12.57
C VAL A 74 7.29 2.97 13.76
N HIS A 75 6.70 3.02 14.94
CA HIS A 75 7.38 2.73 16.20
C HIS A 75 6.86 1.43 16.81
N ALA A 76 7.76 0.62 17.37
CA ALA A 76 7.39 -0.40 18.33
C ALA A 76 7.22 0.27 19.70
N VAL A 77 6.03 0.11 20.26
CA VAL A 77 5.65 0.69 21.54
C VAL A 77 5.59 -0.41 22.59
N HIS A 78 6.38 -0.24 23.65
CA HIS A 78 6.45 -1.16 24.77
C HIS A 78 6.21 -0.40 26.08
N GLY A 79 5.84 -1.14 27.13
CA GLY A 79 5.60 -0.58 28.46
C GLY A 79 4.14 -0.20 28.75
N GLY A 80 3.92 0.28 29.97
CA GLY A 80 2.60 0.66 30.49
C GLY A 80 2.20 2.07 30.08
N ARG A 81 0.95 2.47 30.34
CA ARG A 81 0.41 3.79 29.96
C ARG A 81 1.28 4.99 30.37
N ASN A 82 2.00 4.90 31.47
CA ASN A 82 2.82 5.99 32.04
C ASN A 82 4.32 5.88 31.71
N ASP A 83 4.74 4.82 31.02
CA ASP A 83 6.14 4.53 30.73
C ASP A 83 6.23 3.83 29.37
N ARG A 84 5.71 4.51 28.34
CA ARG A 84 5.74 4.01 26.97
C ARG A 84 7.08 4.34 26.36
N GLU A 85 7.83 3.31 26.02
CA GLU A 85 9.04 3.42 25.21
C GLU A 85 8.68 3.26 23.74
N TRP A 86 9.19 4.16 22.90
CA TRP A 86 8.97 4.17 21.46
C TRP A 86 10.29 3.89 20.77
N THR A 87 10.38 2.77 20.06
CA THR A 87 11.55 2.41 19.27
C THR A 87 11.21 2.55 17.80
N LEU A 88 11.95 3.36 17.05
CA LEU A 88 11.74 3.51 15.61
C LEU A 88 12.08 2.19 14.89
N VAL A 89 11.15 1.70 14.07
CA VAL A 89 11.29 0.43 13.33
C VAL A 89 11.32 0.65 11.82
N GLY A 90 10.63 1.68 11.33
CA GLY A 90 10.64 2.01 9.91
C GLY A 90 10.17 3.43 9.65
N GLU A 91 10.65 4.00 8.57
CA GLU A 91 10.34 5.36 8.14
C GLU A 91 10.15 5.44 6.63
N GLY A 92 9.48 6.51 6.17
CA GLY A 92 9.32 6.78 4.76
C GLY A 92 8.59 8.09 4.46
N GLU A 93 8.70 8.54 3.22
CA GLU A 93 8.04 9.76 2.73
C GLU A 93 6.51 9.64 2.71
N THR A 94 5.99 8.41 2.72
CA THR A 94 4.56 8.11 2.81
C THR A 94 4.28 7.13 3.93
N ALA A 95 3.07 7.15 4.46
CA ALA A 95 2.62 6.23 5.51
C ALA A 95 2.84 4.77 5.11
N LEU A 96 2.49 4.42 3.87
CA LEU A 96 2.70 3.08 3.32
C LEU A 96 4.18 2.70 3.26
N ALA A 97 5.04 3.62 2.81
CA ALA A 97 6.48 3.36 2.72
C ALA A 97 7.08 3.05 4.11
N ALA A 98 6.66 3.79 5.14
CA ALA A 98 7.07 3.54 6.53
C ALA A 98 6.61 2.15 7.03
N VAL A 99 5.37 1.74 6.72
CA VAL A 99 4.84 0.41 7.08
C VAL A 99 5.59 -0.71 6.37
N ILE A 100 5.86 -0.57 5.06
CA ILE A 100 6.66 -1.55 4.31
C ILE A 100 8.09 -1.64 4.87
N ALA A 101 8.70 -0.50 5.20
CA ALA A 101 10.03 -0.46 5.81
C ALA A 101 10.05 -1.19 7.16
N ALA A 102 9.06 -0.92 8.02
CA ALA A 102 8.94 -1.57 9.32
C ALA A 102 8.70 -3.09 9.19
N ARG A 103 7.84 -3.51 8.27
CA ARG A 103 7.60 -4.94 7.98
C ARG A 103 8.87 -5.64 7.52
N ARG A 104 9.67 -5.00 6.69
CA ARG A 104 10.97 -5.54 6.24
C ARG A 104 11.98 -5.62 7.39
N ALA A 105 12.02 -4.63 8.28
CA ALA A 105 12.90 -4.64 9.44
C ALA A 105 12.57 -5.81 10.38
N LEU A 106 11.29 -5.97 10.76
CA LEU A 106 10.84 -7.02 11.68
C LEU A 106 10.81 -8.42 11.04
N GLY A 107 10.66 -8.51 9.72
CA GLY A 107 10.73 -9.78 8.98
C GLY A 107 12.16 -10.35 8.89
N LYS A 108 13.19 -9.51 9.00
CA LYS A 108 14.59 -9.94 9.01
C LYS A 108 15.03 -10.61 10.33
N ASP A 109 14.27 -10.41 11.42
CA ASP A 109 14.55 -11.04 12.72
C ASP A 109 14.06 -12.50 12.82
N LYS A 110 13.47 -13.05 11.75
CA LYS A 110 13.07 -14.47 11.64
C LYS A 110 13.92 -15.29 10.66
N ALA A 111 15.20 -14.97 10.51
CA ALA A 111 16.18 -15.78 9.76
C ALA A 111 17.22 -16.41 10.70
#